data_AF-A0A5R9P153-F1
#
_entry.id   AF-A0A5R9P153-F1
#
_cell.length_a   1.000
_cell.length_b   1.000
_cell.length_c   1.000
_cell.angle_alpha   90.00
_cell.angle_beta   90.00
_cell.angle_gamma   90.00
#
_symmetry.space_group_name_H-M   'P 1'
#
loop_
_entity.id
_entity.type
_entity.pdbx_description
1 polymer ?
#
loop_
_entity_poly.entity_id
_entity_poly.type
_entity_poly.pdbx_seq_one_letter_code
_entity_poly.pdbx_strand_id
1 'polypeptide(L)'
;MFQLIVAVISIALVAALALASIFYGGEAFTRGQLKAQVTTMINQAQQISGANTLYKNDKGGTDATDIQVDLVDGTVKYLTTDITPPQKITGASSAWGIDVAAGNVYVTIDPVADAQGKVTEAVDEADVGEVSNGFYYFPL
;
A
#
# COMPACT_ATOMS: atom_id res chain seq x y z
N MET A 1 48.95 25.43 14.19
CA MET A 1 48.43 24.44 15.16
C MET A 1 46.93 24.59 15.44
N PHE A 2 46.36 25.80 15.42
CA PHE A 2 44.92 26.01 15.60
C PHE A 2 44.03 25.33 14.55
N GLN A 3 44.43 25.34 13.28
CA GLN A 3 43.69 24.68 12.19
C GLN A 3 43.58 23.15 12.34
N LEU A 4 44.57 22.49 12.95
CA LEU A 4 44.54 21.04 13.16
C LEU A 4 43.44 20.66 14.16
N ILE A 5 43.32 21.42 15.26
CA ILE A 5 42.31 21.19 16.29
C ILE A 5 40.90 21.39 15.74
N VAL A 6 40.68 22.48 14.97
CA VAL A 6 39.39 22.74 14.33
C VAL A 6 39.03 21.64 13.33
N ALA A 7 40.00 21.11 12.59
CA ALA A 7 39.77 20.02 11.65
C ALA A 7 39.35 18.72 12.37
N VAL A 8 40.04 18.35 13.46
CA VAL A 8 39.73 17.13 14.23
C VAL A 8 38.35 17.22 14.88
N ILE A 9 38.01 18.36 15.48
CA ILE A 9 36.69 18.57 16.11
C ILE A 9 35.58 18.55 15.04
N SER A 10 35.80 19.15 13.87
CA SER A 10 34.84 19.11 12.76
C SER A 10 34.53 17.68 12.31
N ILE A 11 35.56 16.84 12.15
CA ILE A 11 35.36 15.43 11.77
C ILE A 11 34.58 14.68 12.86
N ALA A 12 34.91 14.91 14.14
CA ALA A 12 34.21 14.29 15.26
C ALA A 12 32.72 14.68 15.31
N LEU A 13 32.39 15.95 15.06
CA LEU A 13 31.00 16.44 15.04
C LEU A 13 30.22 15.88 13.84
N VAL A 14 30.84 15.80 12.66
CA VAL A 14 30.21 15.18 11.48
C VAL A 14 29.97 13.69 11.72
N ALA A 15 30.93 12.98 12.34
CA ALA A 15 30.74 11.58 12.70
C ALA A 15 29.60 11.37 13.71
N ALA A 16 29.51 12.24 14.72
CA ALA A 16 28.42 12.20 15.70
C ALA A 16 27.04 12.45 15.05
N LEU A 17 26.95 13.43 14.15
CA LEU A 17 25.72 13.72 13.39
C LEU A 17 25.35 12.56 12.45
N ALA A 18 26.31 11.97 11.76
CA ALA A 18 26.07 10.83 10.89
C ALA A 18 25.52 9.63 11.67
N LEU A 19 26.09 9.33 12.84
CA LEU A 19 25.58 8.27 13.73
C LEU A 19 24.16 8.59 14.22
N ALA A 20 23.89 9.84 14.60
CA ALA A 20 22.56 10.27 14.99
C ALA A 20 21.55 10.15 13.83
N SER A 21 21.93 10.50 12.59
CA SER A 21 21.08 10.33 11.42
C SER A 21 20.82 8.87 11.08
N ILE A 22 21.77 7.96 11.30
CA ILE A 22 21.57 6.53 11.07
C ILE A 22 20.60 5.95 12.11
N PHE A 23 20.82 6.23 13.40
CA PHE A 23 19.99 5.67 14.48
C PHE A 23 18.58 6.30 14.55
N TYR A 24 18.45 7.62 14.40
CA TYR A 24 17.16 8.31 14.53
C TYR A 24 16.48 8.62 13.19
N GLY A 25 17.26 8.85 12.13
CA GLY A 25 16.71 9.14 10.80
C GLY A 25 16.18 7.89 10.10
N GLY A 26 16.78 6.72 10.34
CA GLY A 26 16.37 5.45 9.73
C GLY A 26 14.93 5.04 10.08
N GLU A 27 14.53 5.16 11.35
CA GLU A 27 13.15 4.84 11.76
C GLU A 27 12.13 5.83 11.19
N ALA A 28 12.42 7.13 11.21
CA ALA A 28 11.54 8.16 10.65
C ALA A 28 11.34 7.96 9.14
N PHE A 29 12.42 7.64 8.43
CA PHE A 29 12.38 7.32 7.01
C PHE A 29 11.56 6.06 6.72
N THR A 30 11.76 5.00 7.50
CA THR A 30 11.01 3.73 7.36
C THR A 30 9.51 3.93 7.61
N ARG A 31 9.15 4.69 8.65
CA ARG A 31 7.75 5.05 8.93
C ARG A 31 7.12 5.89 7.82
N GLY A 32 7.87 6.87 7.29
CA GLY A 32 7.42 7.70 6.17
C GLY A 32 7.19 6.90 4.88
N GLN A 33 8.10 5.97 4.57
CA GLN A 33 7.94 5.05 3.45
C GLN A 33 6.71 4.16 3.61
N LEU A 34 6.51 3.57 4.79
CA LEU A 34 5.35 2.73 5.04
C LEU A 34 4.04 3.51 4.85
N LYS A 35 3.95 4.74 5.38
CA LYS A 35 2.77 5.60 5.18
C LYS A 35 2.50 5.88 3.70
N ALA A 36 3.53 6.22 2.92
CA ALA A 36 3.38 6.46 1.49
C ALA A 36 2.89 5.20 0.74
N GLN A 37 3.35 4.02 1.15
CA GLN A 37 2.88 2.76 0.57
C GLN A 37 1.45 2.43 0.95
N VAL A 38 1.03 2.69 2.18
CA VAL A 38 -0.39 2.52 2.59
C VAL A 38 -1.29 3.46 1.79
N THR A 39 -0.92 4.73 1.61
CA THR A 39 -1.68 5.65 0.74
C THR A 39 -1.73 5.16 -0.71
N THR A 40 -0.62 4.62 -1.22
CA THR A 40 -0.58 4.02 -2.56
C THR A 40 -1.54 2.85 -2.67
N MET A 41 -1.57 1.98 -1.66
CA MET A 41 -2.49 0.83 -1.58
C MET A 41 -3.95 1.30 -1.65
N ILE A 42 -4.35 2.30 -0.86
CA ILE A 42 -5.72 2.83 -0.88
C ILE A 42 -6.08 3.38 -2.27
N ASN A 43 -5.19 4.19 -2.86
CA ASN A 43 -5.42 4.74 -4.21
C ASN A 43 -5.54 3.65 -5.28
N GLN A 44 -4.79 2.55 -5.13
CA GLN A 44 -4.86 1.40 -6.02
C GLN A 44 -6.17 0.62 -5.85
N ALA A 45 -6.62 0.38 -4.61
CA ALA A 45 -7.91 -0.24 -4.33
C ALA A 45 -9.07 0.57 -4.94
N GLN A 46 -9.03 1.91 -4.82
CA GLN A 46 -10.03 2.80 -5.43
C GLN A 46 -10.00 2.76 -6.97
N GLN A 47 -8.83 2.64 -7.58
CA GLN A 47 -8.72 2.45 -9.04
C GLN A 47 -9.36 1.13 -9.48
N ILE A 48 -9.17 0.06 -8.72
CA ILE A 48 -9.77 -1.25 -8.99
C ILE A 48 -11.29 -1.17 -8.81
N SER A 49 -11.79 -0.51 -7.76
CA SER A 49 -13.23 -0.28 -7.54
C SER A 49 -13.87 0.55 -8.66
N GLY A 50 -13.20 1.63 -9.10
CA GLY A 50 -13.64 2.41 -10.26
C GLY A 50 -13.67 1.59 -11.56
N ALA A 51 -12.66 0.75 -11.79
CA ALA A 51 -12.61 -0.16 -12.92
C ALA A 51 -13.74 -1.20 -12.86
N ASN A 52 -14.01 -1.77 -11.68
CA ASN A 52 -15.13 -2.68 -11.47
C ASN A 52 -16.47 -2.01 -11.74
N THR A 53 -16.67 -0.76 -11.34
CA THR A 53 -17.90 -0.02 -11.62
C THR A 53 -18.16 0.11 -13.13
N LEU A 54 -17.11 0.35 -13.91
CA LEU A 54 -17.20 0.39 -15.37
C LEU A 54 -17.47 -0.99 -15.96
N TYR A 55 -16.77 -2.02 -15.48
CA TYR A 55 -17.00 -3.42 -15.87
C TYR A 55 -18.46 -3.83 -15.61
N LYS A 56 -18.97 -3.50 -14.43
CA LYS A 56 -20.34 -3.76 -14.00
C LYS A 56 -21.37 -3.09 -14.91
N ASN A 57 -21.10 -1.86 -15.35
CA ASN A 57 -21.96 -1.14 -16.29
C ASN A 57 -22.08 -1.90 -17.63
N ASP A 58 -20.94 -2.34 -18.18
CA ASP A 58 -20.89 -3.03 -19.47
C ASP A 58 -21.41 -4.48 -19.40
N LYS A 59 -21.34 -5.11 -18.23
CA LYS A 59 -21.71 -6.52 -18.01
C LYS A 59 -23.06 -6.69 -17.32
N GLY A 60 -23.92 -5.68 -17.40
CA GLY A 60 -25.32 -5.76 -16.97
C GLY A 60 -25.51 -5.91 -15.47
N GLY A 61 -24.62 -5.32 -14.66
CA GLY A 61 -24.70 -5.36 -13.20
C GLY A 61 -23.84 -6.44 -12.55
N THR A 62 -23.05 -7.19 -13.32
CA THR A 62 -22.17 -8.25 -12.80
C THR A 62 -20.82 -7.67 -12.39
N ASP A 63 -20.41 -7.90 -11.14
CA ASP A 63 -19.09 -7.51 -10.64
C ASP A 63 -17.99 -8.43 -11.20
N ALA A 64 -16.76 -7.92 -11.25
CA ALA A 64 -15.59 -8.69 -11.63
C ALA A 64 -15.31 -9.81 -10.62
N THR A 65 -14.84 -10.94 -11.11
CA THR A 65 -14.47 -12.11 -10.31
C THR A 65 -12.97 -12.32 -10.24
N ASP A 66 -12.24 -11.80 -11.22
CA ASP A 66 -10.78 -11.83 -11.26
C ASP A 66 -10.25 -10.50 -11.84
N ILE A 67 -9.36 -9.83 -11.10
CA ILE A 67 -8.82 -8.52 -11.52
C ILE A 67 -8.04 -8.65 -12.83
N GLN A 68 -7.22 -9.68 -12.97
CA GLN A 68 -6.37 -9.85 -14.13
C GLN A 68 -7.21 -10.14 -15.37
N VAL A 69 -8.10 -11.12 -15.27
CA VAL A 69 -8.91 -11.60 -16.40
C VAL A 69 -10.00 -10.59 -16.78
N ASP A 70 -10.71 -10.02 -15.80
CA ASP A 70 -11.89 -9.21 -16.07
C ASP A 70 -11.57 -7.72 -16.26
N LEU A 71 -10.54 -7.20 -15.57
CA LEU A 71 -10.24 -5.76 -15.57
C LEU A 71 -9.02 -5.37 -16.42
N VAL A 72 -8.03 -6.25 -16.60
CA VAL A 72 -6.79 -5.93 -17.33
C VAL A 72 -6.67 -6.61 -18.70
N ASP A 73 -6.94 -7.90 -18.76
CA ASP A 73 -6.75 -8.74 -19.96
C ASP A 73 -8.04 -9.02 -20.73
N GLY A 74 -9.17 -8.51 -20.25
CA GLY A 74 -10.46 -8.62 -20.91
C GLY A 74 -10.48 -8.01 -22.30
N THR A 75 -11.48 -8.41 -23.11
CA THR A 75 -11.73 -7.84 -24.45
C THR A 75 -11.92 -6.32 -24.40
N VAL A 76 -12.53 -5.84 -23.32
CA VAL A 76 -12.56 -4.43 -22.93
C VAL A 76 -11.68 -4.29 -21.70
N LYS A 77 -10.72 -3.38 -21.76
CA LYS A 77 -9.78 -3.13 -20.66
C LYS A 77 -10.29 -1.98 -19.82
N TYR A 78 -10.44 -2.22 -18.52
CA TYR A 78 -10.85 -1.21 -17.54
C TYR A 78 -9.65 -0.66 -16.76
N LEU A 79 -8.53 -1.39 -16.81
CA LEU A 79 -7.22 -0.96 -16.32
C LEU A 79 -6.20 -0.99 -17.46
N THR A 80 -5.36 0.05 -17.54
CA THR A 80 -4.35 0.19 -18.60
C THR A 80 -3.05 -0.53 -18.27
N THR A 81 -2.81 -0.81 -16.98
CA THR A 81 -1.64 -1.53 -16.48
C THR A 81 -2.09 -2.46 -15.36
N ASP A 82 -1.35 -3.55 -15.15
CA ASP A 82 -1.49 -4.34 -13.94
C ASP A 82 -1.21 -3.46 -12.72
N ILE A 83 -2.13 -3.48 -11.76
CA ILE A 83 -1.94 -2.80 -10.48
C ILE A 83 -1.33 -3.82 -9.53
N THR A 84 -0.03 -3.72 -9.27
CA THR A 84 0.63 -4.54 -8.24
C THR A 84 0.56 -3.82 -6.90
N PRO A 85 0.10 -4.51 -5.83
CA PRO A 85 0.07 -3.92 -4.51
C PRO A 85 1.48 -3.60 -3.99
N PRO A 86 1.65 -2.60 -3.09
CA PRO A 86 2.96 -2.17 -2.65
C PRO A 86 3.66 -3.23 -1.80
N GLN A 87 4.93 -3.52 -2.10
CA GLN A 87 5.66 -4.66 -1.52
C GLN A 87 5.91 -4.61 -0.01
N LYS A 88 5.89 -3.43 0.63
CA LYS A 88 5.98 -3.35 2.11
C LYS A 88 4.64 -3.58 2.78
N ILE A 89 3.56 -3.68 2.00
CA ILE A 89 2.23 -3.99 2.47
C ILE A 89 1.96 -5.47 2.25
N THR A 90 2.26 -6.03 1.08
CA THR A 90 1.91 -7.41 0.71
C THR A 90 2.53 -8.48 1.59
N GLY A 91 1.69 -9.29 2.25
CA GLY A 91 1.99 -10.49 3.03
C GLY A 91 2.14 -11.75 2.17
N ALA A 92 1.35 -12.79 2.45
CA ALA A 92 1.45 -14.06 1.73
C ALA A 92 0.97 -13.98 0.27
N SER A 93 0.15 -12.98 -0.07
CA SER A 93 -0.25 -12.67 -1.43
C SER A 93 0.48 -11.45 -1.97
N SER A 94 1.15 -11.58 -3.12
CA SER A 94 1.75 -10.47 -3.87
C SER A 94 0.78 -9.83 -4.88
N ALA A 95 -0.50 -10.18 -4.82
CA ALA A 95 -1.53 -9.72 -5.75
C ALA A 95 -2.79 -9.30 -4.99
N TRP A 96 -3.57 -8.42 -5.63
CA TRP A 96 -4.92 -8.09 -5.18
C TRP A 96 -5.84 -9.28 -5.42
N GLY A 97 -6.68 -9.59 -4.42
CA GLY A 97 -7.73 -10.59 -4.52
C GLY A 97 -9.09 -9.95 -4.76
N ILE A 98 -10.05 -10.76 -5.20
CA ILE A 98 -11.47 -10.47 -5.09
C ILE A 98 -12.06 -11.51 -4.16
N ASP A 99 -12.84 -11.06 -3.18
CA ASP A 99 -13.59 -11.94 -2.28
C ASP A 99 -15.06 -11.52 -2.22
N VAL A 100 -15.93 -12.48 -1.97
CA VAL A 100 -17.37 -12.28 -1.84
C VAL A 100 -17.78 -12.65 -0.43
N ALA A 101 -18.08 -11.62 0.38
CA ALA A 101 -18.50 -11.80 1.76
C ALA A 101 -19.93 -11.27 1.94
N ALA A 102 -20.82 -12.11 2.49
CA ALA A 102 -22.22 -11.76 2.77
C ALA A 102 -23.01 -11.19 1.57
N GLY A 103 -22.65 -11.55 0.33
CA GLY A 103 -23.30 -11.08 -0.89
C GLY A 103 -22.77 -9.75 -1.44
N ASN A 104 -21.79 -9.14 -0.77
CA ASN A 104 -21.03 -8.00 -1.28
C ASN A 104 -19.69 -8.48 -1.84
N VAL A 105 -19.20 -7.79 -2.86
CA VAL A 105 -17.91 -8.08 -3.50
C VAL A 105 -16.89 -7.08 -2.97
N TYR A 106 -15.68 -7.56 -2.67
CA TYR A 106 -14.60 -6.76 -2.11
C TYR A 106 -13.31 -7.03 -2.85
N VAL A 107 -12.49 -5.98 -3.00
CA VAL A 107 -11.06 -6.14 -3.27
C VAL A 107 -10.37 -6.47 -1.95
N THR A 108 -9.54 -7.51 -1.96
CA THR A 108 -8.83 -7.95 -0.77
C THR A 108 -7.32 -7.85 -0.90
N ILE A 109 -6.66 -7.56 0.22
CA ILE A 109 -5.21 -7.61 0.34
C ILE A 109 -4.81 -8.18 1.69
N ASP A 110 -3.79 -9.03 1.68
CA ASP A 110 -3.14 -9.57 2.88
C ASP A 110 -1.94 -8.69 3.24
N PRO A 111 -1.97 -7.95 4.36
CA PRO A 111 -0.86 -7.17 4.87
C PRO A 111 0.20 -8.02 5.58
N VAL A 112 1.50 -7.67 5.48
CA VAL A 112 2.51 -8.19 6.42
C VAL A 112 2.21 -7.72 7.85
N ALA A 113 2.57 -8.55 8.84
CA ALA A 113 2.36 -8.24 10.26
C ALA A 113 2.88 -6.85 10.67
N ASP A 114 4.02 -6.44 10.13
CA ASP A 114 4.64 -5.13 10.41
C ASP A 114 3.85 -3.94 9.83
N ALA A 115 3.02 -4.18 8.80
CA ALA A 115 2.22 -3.15 8.13
C ALA A 115 0.79 -3.07 8.66
N GLN A 116 0.24 -4.15 9.23
CA GLN A 116 -1.16 -4.25 9.71
C GLN A 116 -1.60 -3.05 10.53
N GLY A 117 -0.87 -2.68 11.58
CA GLY A 117 -1.27 -1.56 12.44
C GLY A 117 -1.43 -0.23 11.67
N LYS A 118 -0.57 0.03 10.69
CA LYS A 118 -0.63 1.25 9.86
C LYS A 118 -1.67 1.18 8.76
N VAL A 119 -1.92 -0.01 8.23
CA VAL A 119 -2.97 -0.21 7.25
C VAL A 119 -4.34 -0.05 7.90
N THR A 120 -4.58 -0.64 9.08
CA THR A 120 -5.82 -0.44 9.84
C THR A 120 -6.05 1.03 10.16
N GLU A 121 -5.04 1.73 10.70
CA GLU A 121 -5.14 3.16 11.00
C GLU A 121 -5.56 3.98 9.77
N ALA A 122 -4.98 3.71 8.60
CA ALA A 122 -5.27 4.46 7.39
C ALA A 122 -6.61 4.07 6.74
N VAL A 123 -7.01 2.80 6.81
CA VAL A 123 -8.31 2.33 6.31
C VAL A 123 -9.44 2.92 7.15
N ASP A 124 -9.28 2.92 8.48
CA ASP A 124 -10.24 3.52 9.42
C ASP A 124 -10.28 5.04 9.26
N GLU A 125 -9.13 5.72 9.09
CA GLU A 125 -9.08 7.18 8.89
C GLU A 125 -9.74 7.61 7.57
N ALA A 126 -9.57 6.82 6.52
CA ALA A 126 -10.14 7.12 5.21
C ALA A 126 -11.58 6.60 5.04
N ASP A 127 -12.09 5.77 5.95
CA ASP A 127 -13.41 5.14 5.88
C ASP A 127 -13.63 4.37 4.57
N VAL A 128 -12.59 3.63 4.13
CA VAL A 128 -12.52 3.00 2.79
C VAL A 128 -12.63 1.47 2.82
N GLY A 129 -12.79 0.84 3.99
CA GLY A 129 -12.80 -0.62 4.05
C GLY A 129 -12.94 -1.19 5.46
N GLU A 130 -12.94 -2.51 5.54
CA GLU A 130 -13.08 -3.27 6.77
C GLU A 130 -11.95 -4.30 6.92
N VAL A 131 -11.67 -4.70 8.16
CA VAL A 131 -10.69 -5.74 8.47
C VAL A 131 -11.41 -7.01 8.89
N SER A 132 -11.16 -8.13 8.21
CA SER A 132 -11.73 -9.42 8.57
C SER A 132 -10.74 -10.56 8.30
N ASN A 133 -10.61 -11.53 9.23
CA ASN A 133 -9.69 -12.66 9.09
C ASN A 133 -8.23 -12.30 8.72
N GLY A 134 -7.76 -11.11 9.09
CA GLY A 134 -6.41 -10.63 8.77
C GLY A 134 -6.24 -10.03 7.37
N PHE A 135 -7.31 -10.00 6.55
CA PHE A 135 -7.35 -9.33 5.25
C PHE A 135 -8.06 -7.98 5.36
N TYR A 136 -7.65 -7.03 4.52
CA TYR A 136 -8.37 -5.78 4.31
C TYR A 136 -9.30 -5.91 3.13
N TYR A 137 -10.55 -5.50 3.33
CA TYR A 137 -11.64 -5.56 2.36
C TYR A 137 -12.00 -4.14 1.95
N PHE A 138 -11.86 -3.83 0.67
CA PHE A 138 -12.31 -2.57 0.07
C PHE A 138 -13.56 -2.87 -0.76
N PRO A 139 -14.68 -2.15 -0.55
CA PRO A 139 -15.92 -2.42 -1.27
C PRO A 139 -15.77 -2.14 -2.78
N LEU A 140 -16.40 -3.01 -3.59
CA LEU A 140 -16.44 -2.92 -5.05
C LEU A 140 -17.75 -2.34 -5.62
#